data_AF-A0A3S0XR84-F1
#
_entry.id   AF-A0A3S0XR84-F1
#
_cell.length_a   1.000
_cell.length_b   1.000
_cell.length_c   1.000
_cell.angle_alpha   90.00
_cell.angle_beta   90.00
_cell.angle_gamma   90.00
#
_symmetry.space_group_name_H-M   'P 1'
#
loop_
_entity.id
_entity.type
_entity.pdbx_description
1 polymer ?
#
loop_
_entity_poly.entity_id
_entity_poly.type
_entity_poly.pdbx_seq_one_letter_code
_entity_poly.pdbx_strand_id
1 'polypeptide(L)' 'MKKIMLISLFLSSFSLFAVSATDLTKNWICTTNASSSDVAADKAADDQMKNTKGTADASFKFAAEHCRDCTKITCEVND' A
#
# COMPACT_ATOMS: atom_id res chain seq x y z
N MET A 1 -34.18 -48.59 27.33
CA MET A 1 -32.89 -48.15 26.77
C MET A 1 -33.14 -47.00 25.80
N LYS A 2 -33.06 -45.75 26.27
CA LYS A 2 -33.39 -44.57 25.46
C LYS A 2 -32.08 -43.86 25.12
N LYS A 3 -31.61 -44.04 23.88
CA LYS A 3 -30.34 -43.51 23.38
C LYS A 3 -30.49 -41.99 23.23
N ILE A 4 -29.79 -41.23 24.06
CA ILE A 4 -29.73 -39.77 23.94
C ILE A 4 -28.68 -39.47 22.86
N MET A 5 -29.17 -38.94 21.73
CA MET A 5 -28.35 -38.58 20.58
C MET A 5 -27.68 -37.23 20.85
N LEU A 6 -26.34 -37.26 20.93
CA LEU A 6 -25.45 -36.10 21.01
C LEU A 6 -25.61 -35.20 19.78
N ILE A 7 -26.06 -33.96 19.98
CA ILE A 7 -25.93 -32.90 18.98
C ILE A 7 -24.76 -32.02 19.43
N SER A 8 -23.59 -32.32 18.89
CA SER A 8 -22.38 -31.52 19.06
C SER A 8 -22.51 -30.24 18.23
N LEU A 9 -22.79 -29.12 18.90
CA LEU A 9 -22.81 -27.80 18.29
C LEU A 9 -21.36 -27.36 18.02
N PHE A 10 -20.85 -27.64 16.82
CA PHE A 10 -19.59 -27.08 16.35
C PHE A 10 -19.81 -25.60 16.04
N LEU A 11 -19.49 -24.74 17.01
CA LEU A 11 -19.40 -23.30 16.82
C LEU A 11 -18.12 -23.01 16.03
N SER A 12 -18.22 -22.95 14.71
CA SER A 12 -17.12 -22.57 13.83
C SER A 12 -16.82 -21.08 14.04
N SER A 13 -15.76 -20.78 14.79
CA SER A 13 -15.25 -19.42 14.95
C SER A 13 -14.73 -18.91 13.62
N PHE A 14 -15.49 -18.06 12.94
CA PHE A 14 -14.99 -17.29 11.81
C PHE A 14 -14.16 -16.12 12.35
N SER A 15 -12.85 -16.19 12.22
CA SER A 15 -11.98 -15.04 12.48
C SER A 15 -12.16 -14.01 11.38
N LEU A 16 -12.95 -12.95 11.65
CA LEU A 16 -13.00 -11.78 10.79
C LEU A 16 -11.70 -10.99 11.00
N PHE A 17 -10.79 -11.06 10.03
CA PHE A 17 -9.67 -10.13 9.97
C PHE A 17 -10.23 -8.74 9.68
N ALA A 18 -10.13 -7.83 10.64
CA ALA A 18 -10.44 -6.42 10.42
C ALA A 18 -9.38 -5.85 9.46
N VAL A 19 -9.72 -5.76 8.17
CA VAL A 19 -8.98 -4.91 7.24
C VAL A 19 -9.24 -3.47 7.67
N SER A 20 -8.26 -2.88 8.35
CA SER A 20 -8.25 -1.43 8.57
C SER A 20 -8.17 -0.77 7.21
N ALA A 21 -9.18 0.04 6.87
CA ALA A 21 -9.19 0.80 5.62
C ALA A 21 -7.94 1.68 5.53
N THR A 22 -7.29 1.69 4.36
CA THR A 22 -6.14 2.55 4.10
C THR A 22 -6.55 4.01 4.23
N ASP A 23 -5.92 4.73 5.16
CA ASP A 23 -6.21 6.15 5.39
C ASP A 23 -5.51 7.03 4.35
N LEU A 24 -6.26 7.43 3.33
CA LEU A 24 -5.78 8.28 2.24
C LEU A 24 -5.65 9.76 2.63
N THR A 25 -6.06 10.14 3.86
CA THR A 25 -5.95 11.52 4.36
C THR A 25 -4.58 11.84 4.95
N LYS A 26 -3.76 10.80 5.19
CA LYS A 26 -2.38 10.95 5.66
C LYS A 26 -1.48 11.58 4.60
N ASN A 27 -0.28 11.96 5.03
CA ASN A 27 0.78 12.35 4.11
C ASN A 27 1.41 11.09 3.54
N TRP A 28 1.32 10.93 2.23
CA TRP A 28 1.90 9.84 1.48
C TRP A 28 3.15 10.31 0.75
N ILE A 29 4.08 9.37 0.58
CA ILE A 29 5.23 9.51 -0.29
C ILE A 29 5.21 8.31 -1.22
N CYS A 30 5.19 8.58 -2.52
CA CYS A 30 5.30 7.55 -3.53
C CYS A 30 6.70 7.61 -4.14
N THR A 31 7.34 6.45 -4.25
CA THR A 31 8.64 6.25 -4.88
C THR A 31 8.48 5.30 -6.06
N THR A 32 9.33 5.37 -7.08
CA THR A 32 9.34 4.37 -8.15
C THR A 32 10.54 3.44 -8.01
N ASN A 33 10.45 2.25 -8.62
CA ASN A 33 11.56 1.31 -8.74
C ASN A 33 12.65 1.79 -9.73
N ALA A 34 12.58 3.01 -10.28
CA ALA A 34 13.63 3.56 -11.15
C ALA A 34 15.01 3.74 -10.47
N SER A 35 15.16 3.27 -9.22
CA SER A 35 16.39 3.24 -8.42
C SER A 35 17.46 2.27 -8.96
N SER A 36 17.85 2.42 -10.22
CA SER A 36 19.17 2.09 -10.74
C SER A 36 19.47 2.85 -12.04
N SER A 37 18.71 3.90 -12.38
CA SER A 37 19.02 4.73 -13.54
C SER A 37 20.27 5.57 -13.27
N ASP A 38 21.27 5.46 -14.15
CA ASP A 38 22.46 6.32 -14.17
C ASP A 38 22.15 7.73 -14.72
N VAL A 39 20.91 7.98 -15.14
CA VAL A 39 20.46 9.26 -15.67
C VAL A 39 20.14 10.21 -14.52
N ALA A 40 20.91 11.29 -14.41
CA ALA A 40 20.79 12.28 -13.34
C ALA A 40 19.38 12.91 -13.21
N ALA A 41 18.64 13.01 -14.32
CA ALA A 41 17.26 13.53 -14.31
C ALA A 41 16.29 12.60 -13.57
N ASP A 42 16.45 11.29 -13.72
CA ASP A 42 15.60 10.28 -13.07
C ASP A 42 15.88 10.25 -11.57
N LYS A 43 17.15 10.38 -11.19
CA LYS A 43 17.57 10.47 -9.78
C LYS A 43 17.04 11.74 -9.09
N ALA A 44 17.04 12.87 -9.81
CA ALA A 44 16.48 14.12 -9.29
C ALA A 44 14.96 14.02 -9.09
N ALA A 45 14.25 13.36 -10.01
CA ALA A 45 12.82 13.09 -9.85
C ALA A 45 12.54 12.18 -8.65
N ASP A 46 13.32 11.11 -8.46
CA ASP A 46 13.21 10.23 -7.30
C ASP A 46 13.50 10.95 -5.98
N ASP A 47 14.49 11.84 -5.95
CA ASP A 47 14.81 12.66 -4.77
C ASP A 47 13.70 13.69 -4.50
N GLN A 48 13.10 14.29 -5.53
CA GLN A 48 11.91 15.13 -5.35
C GLN A 48 10.72 14.32 -4.84
N MET A 49 10.50 13.12 -5.35
CA MET A 49 9.44 12.22 -4.92
C MET A 49 9.57 11.84 -3.45
N LYS A 50 10.78 11.50 -2.98
CA LYS A 50 11.06 11.20 -1.56
C LYS A 50 10.85 12.37 -0.62
N ASN A 51 10.90 13.61 -1.10
CA ASN A 51 10.77 14.82 -0.28
C ASN A 51 9.40 15.50 -0.43
N THR A 52 8.59 15.08 -1.42
CA THR A 52 7.27 15.65 -1.68
C THR A 52 6.21 14.82 -0.98
N LYS A 53 5.80 15.30 0.21
CA LYS A 53 4.65 14.77 0.93
C LYS A 53 3.37 15.32 0.34
N GLY A 54 2.40 14.46 0.06
CA GLY A 54 1.09 14.89 -0.44
C GLY A 54 -0.03 13.94 -0.04
N THR A 55 -1.23 14.20 -0.53
CA THR A 55 -2.30 13.19 -0.46
C THR A 55 -1.88 11.95 -1.25
N ALA A 56 -2.51 10.80 -0.96
CA ALA A 56 -2.23 9.56 -1.68
C ALA A 56 -2.34 9.74 -3.21
N ASP A 57 -3.39 10.44 -3.66
CA ASP A 57 -3.64 10.71 -5.07
C ASP A 57 -2.57 11.61 -5.70
N ALA A 58 -2.22 12.73 -5.04
CA ALA A 58 -1.22 13.65 -5.56
C ALA A 58 0.17 12.99 -5.64
N SER A 59 0.52 12.21 -4.61
CA SER A 59 1.80 11.50 -4.54
C SER A 59 1.90 10.41 -5.60
N PHE A 60 0.81 9.66 -5.81
CA PHE A 60 0.75 8.64 -6.85
C PHE A 60 0.81 9.25 -8.25
N LYS A 61 0.04 10.32 -8.50
CA LYS A 61 0.04 11.01 -9.79
C LYS A 61 1.41 11.58 -10.14
N PHE A 62 2.07 12.21 -9.17
CA PHE A 62 3.43 12.71 -9.34
C PHE A 62 4.41 11.58 -9.67
N ALA A 63 4.36 10.47 -8.91
CA ALA A 63 5.17 9.29 -9.19
C ALA A 63 4.91 8.71 -10.59
N ALA A 64 3.64 8.66 -11.01
CA ALA A 64 3.25 8.15 -12.34
C ALA A 64 3.71 9.07 -13.49
N GLU A 65 3.67 10.38 -13.32
CA GLU A 65 4.17 11.36 -14.30
C GLU A 65 5.68 11.23 -14.53
N HIS A 66 6.42 10.91 -13.48
CA HIS A 66 7.86 10.69 -13.54
C HIS A 66 8.25 9.23 -13.82
N CYS A 67 7.27 8.34 -13.99
CA CYS A 67 7.52 6.93 -14.22
C CYS A 67 7.60 6.59 -15.71
N ARG A 68 8.81 6.68 -16.28
CA ARG A 68 9.06 6.34 -17.69
C ARG A 68 9.25 4.84 -17.94
N ASP A 69 10.00 4.15 -17.07
CA ASP A 69 10.37 2.73 -17.22
C ASP A 69 10.13 1.91 -15.94
N CYS A 70 9.40 2.44 -14.98
CA CYS A 70 9.17 1.72 -13.73
C CYS A 70 8.03 0.71 -13.86
N THR A 71 8.30 -0.48 -13.33
CA THR A 71 7.33 -1.58 -13.24
C THR A 71 6.57 -1.56 -11.92
N LYS A 72 7.02 -0.73 -10.97
CA LYS A 72 6.49 -0.66 -9.61
C LYS A 72 6.57 0.76 -9.06
N ILE A 73 5.45 1.23 -8.52
CA ILE A 73 5.33 2.41 -7.66
C ILE A 73 5.07 1.92 -6.23
N THR A 74 5.81 2.44 -5.27
CA THR A 74 5.67 2.12 -3.85
C THR A 74 5.24 3.38 -3.12
N CYS A 75 4.03 3.37 -2.53
CA CYS A 75 3.52 4.48 -1.75
C CYS A 75 3.47 4.09 -0.26
N GLU A 76 4.08 4.91 0.58
CA GLU A 76 4.15 4.71 2.02
C GLU A 76 3.62 5.95 2.74
N VAL A 77 2.95 5.74 3.87
CA VAL A 77 2.55 6.82 4.77
C VAL A 77 3.81 7.33 5.46
N ASN A 78 4.05 8.63 5.37
CA ASN A 78 5.12 9.32 6.08
C ASN A 78 4.50 10.31 7.08
N ASP A 79 4.09 9.76 8.22
CA ASP A 79 3.59 10.50 9.38
C ASP A 79 4.68 11.41 9.98
#